data_AF-A0A943Y3L8-F1
#
_entry.id   AF-A0A943Y3L8-F1
#
_cell.length_a   1.000
_cell.length_b   1.000
_cell.length_c   1.000
_cell.angle_alpha   90.00
_cell.angle_beta   90.00
_cell.angle_gamma   90.00
#
_symmetry.space_group_name_H-M   'P 1'
#
loop_
_entity.id
_entity.type
_entity.pdbx_description
1 polymer ?
#
loop_
_entity_poly.entity_id
_entity_poly.type
_entity_poly.pdbx_seq_one_letter_code
_entity_poly.pdbx_strand_id
1 'polypeptide(L)'
;MARNTWWVTRPKRALPPVPRCLMAIAYEAQGKVWKSANKTMELTIEKNLELAGLKTKGTRRDQTGGGARTYRAWLKSLGLIFMDKGGKLWLTDAGEALVQKEASPLAVLKKQVLEYQFPSAFAHKGMSSVDTRFKVRPFIFLLQLLLDERLEGYLHEKNEIGKIVIAHGVSNKESCVDDVVNRILKHRRIGDASLEDNYVDLYVTTRAVPDIKKIFLNHGDIANTFGNWLGYTQLIERYDGVWSIAPGAEDEAREIVEKYVSKPLIAKPEDEEYFQRRYGLRPGKLKDTRRLESSGSVSSKMIEEKNVLLAAEKYVAQRFINGVDEQLISDISLETGVSLKDTERILSAKYPKGLVDSFLSEYVQMAFESRDKATEFEKATTSIFADIFGLYAEHIGQKGIVPDVVIASREEGWSGILDSKAYAKGYSIGHDHRNRMVEYIERYSEYGPDFAALAFFSYVVSDYKNSVTPQIRLISEKSGVPGSVITARDIVRMVERHKKKPYTHAEIREIFSLNRAITFEDIG
;
A
#
# COMPACT_ATOMS: atom_id res chain seq x y z
N MET A 1 20.25 8.95 -22.94
CA MET A 1 21.14 8.88 -21.76
C MET A 1 20.38 8.17 -20.66
N ALA A 2 21.00 7.17 -20.02
CA ALA A 2 20.41 6.46 -18.89
C ALA A 2 20.38 7.36 -17.65
N ARG A 3 19.44 7.13 -16.74
CA ARG A 3 19.40 7.87 -15.47
C ARG A 3 20.53 7.40 -14.56
N ASN A 4 21.23 8.37 -13.98
CA ASN A 4 22.34 8.11 -13.06
C ASN A 4 21.89 7.95 -11.60
N THR A 5 20.61 7.66 -11.36
CA THR A 5 20.01 7.37 -10.06
C THR A 5 19.01 6.24 -10.18
N TRP A 6 18.71 5.57 -9.07
CA TRP A 6 17.53 4.73 -8.98
C TRP A 6 16.29 5.54 -9.31
N TRP A 7 15.29 4.90 -9.91
CA TRP A 7 13.95 5.46 -9.96
C TRP A 7 12.93 4.39 -10.31
N VAL A 8 11.67 4.70 -10.03
CA VAL A 8 10.52 3.90 -10.45
C VAL A 8 9.52 4.80 -11.15
N THR A 9 8.82 4.24 -12.14
CA THR A 9 7.65 4.92 -12.71
C THR A 9 6.52 4.96 -11.68
N ARG A 10 5.78 6.07 -11.67
CA ARG A 10 4.88 6.43 -10.56
C ARG A 10 3.59 7.12 -11.05
N PRO A 11 2.78 6.50 -11.94
CA PRO A 11 1.47 7.05 -12.28
C PRO A 11 0.60 7.24 -11.04
N LYS A 12 0.75 6.33 -10.06
CA LYS A 12 0.43 6.56 -8.65
C LYS A 12 1.66 6.26 -7.81
N ARG A 13 1.79 6.94 -6.67
CA ARG A 13 2.90 6.69 -5.71
C ARG A 13 2.62 5.49 -4.81
N ALA A 14 1.35 5.16 -4.57
CA ALA A 14 0.90 4.08 -3.68
C ALA A 14 0.66 2.75 -4.43
N LEU A 15 0.83 1.63 -3.73
CA LEU A 15 0.66 0.27 -4.25
C LEU A 15 -0.76 -0.34 -4.13
N PRO A 16 -1.64 0.01 -3.16
CA PRO A 16 -2.97 -0.60 -3.06
C PRO A 16 -3.82 -0.53 -4.35
N PRO A 17 -3.72 0.52 -5.20
CA PRO A 17 -4.44 0.55 -6.48
C PRO A 17 -3.92 -0.41 -7.56
N VAL A 18 -2.77 -1.07 -7.36
CA VAL A 18 -2.09 -1.87 -8.40
C VAL A 18 -2.93 -3.04 -8.91
N PRO A 19 -3.56 -3.91 -8.08
CA PRO A 19 -4.36 -5.03 -8.56
C PRO A 19 -5.52 -4.57 -9.47
N ARG A 20 -6.16 -3.46 -9.10
CA ARG A 20 -7.25 -2.85 -9.87
C ARG A 20 -6.77 -2.30 -11.21
N CYS A 21 -5.62 -1.63 -11.21
CA CYS A 21 -4.99 -1.14 -12.45
C CYS A 21 -4.58 -2.29 -13.38
N LEU A 22 -4.05 -3.37 -12.79
CA LEU A 22 -3.67 -4.57 -13.51
C LEU A 22 -4.89 -5.22 -14.17
N MET A 23 -5.99 -5.37 -13.44
CA MET A 23 -7.23 -5.93 -13.96
C MET A 23 -7.80 -5.09 -15.11
N ALA A 24 -7.84 -3.77 -14.96
CA ALA A 24 -8.29 -2.84 -16.01
C ALA A 24 -7.49 -2.94 -17.32
N ILE A 25 -6.18 -3.23 -17.21
CA ILE A 25 -5.31 -3.45 -18.36
C ILE A 25 -5.46 -4.87 -18.92
N ALA A 26 -5.46 -5.89 -18.06
CA ALA A 26 -5.50 -7.29 -18.45
C ALA A 26 -6.75 -7.61 -19.28
N TYR A 27 -7.92 -7.13 -18.84
CA TYR A 27 -9.18 -7.36 -19.56
C TYR A 27 -9.21 -6.78 -20.98
N GLU A 28 -8.39 -5.78 -21.27
CA GLU A 28 -8.30 -5.25 -22.62
C GLU A 28 -7.14 -5.84 -23.43
N ALA A 29 -5.99 -6.05 -22.81
CA ALA A 29 -4.74 -6.28 -23.54
C ALA A 29 -4.19 -7.70 -23.46
N GLN A 30 -4.63 -8.53 -22.52
CA GLN A 30 -4.07 -9.88 -22.34
C GLN A 30 -4.23 -10.73 -23.61
N GLY A 31 -3.12 -11.31 -24.08
CA GLY A 31 -3.03 -12.11 -25.30
C GLY A 31 -3.12 -11.32 -26.61
N LYS A 32 -3.32 -9.99 -26.56
CA LYS A 32 -3.45 -9.13 -27.75
C LYS A 32 -2.16 -8.37 -28.04
N VAL A 33 -1.89 -8.15 -29.32
CA VAL A 33 -0.78 -7.30 -29.76
C VAL A 33 -1.07 -5.85 -29.38
N TRP A 34 -0.19 -5.24 -28.58
CA TRP A 34 -0.34 -3.84 -28.18
C TRP A 34 0.27 -2.91 -29.24
N LYS A 35 -0.57 -2.41 -30.15
CA LYS A 35 -0.18 -1.40 -31.15
C LYS A 35 -0.59 -0.01 -30.70
N SER A 36 0.36 0.92 -30.60
CA SER A 36 0.08 2.32 -30.25
C SER A 36 -0.35 3.19 -31.44
N ALA A 37 -0.35 2.65 -32.68
CA ALA A 37 -0.59 3.44 -33.90
C ALA A 37 -2.01 4.02 -34.00
N ASN A 38 -3.04 3.23 -33.65
CA ASN A 38 -4.45 3.68 -33.71
C ASN A 38 -5.01 4.11 -32.35
N LYS A 39 -4.21 3.99 -31.27
CA LYS A 39 -4.55 4.34 -29.88
C LYS A 39 -5.82 3.69 -29.30
N THR A 40 -6.53 2.83 -30.04
CA THR A 40 -7.82 2.26 -29.63
C THR A 40 -7.70 1.51 -28.30
N MET A 41 -6.67 0.66 -28.16
CA MET A 41 -6.40 -0.07 -26.92
C MET A 41 -6.09 0.86 -25.75
N GLU A 42 -5.30 1.91 -25.99
CA GLU A 42 -4.91 2.89 -24.96
C GLU A 42 -6.12 3.66 -24.46
N LEU A 43 -7.01 4.10 -25.36
CA LEU A 43 -8.24 4.80 -25.02
C LEU A 43 -9.22 3.91 -24.24
N THR A 44 -9.37 2.64 -24.63
CA THR A 44 -10.23 1.69 -23.91
C THR A 44 -9.70 1.40 -22.51
N ILE A 45 -8.38 1.27 -22.35
CA ILE A 45 -7.76 1.08 -21.04
C ILE A 45 -7.96 2.31 -20.16
N GLU A 46 -7.80 3.52 -20.70
CA GLU A 46 -8.07 4.73 -19.94
C GLU A 46 -9.54 4.81 -19.48
N LYS A 47 -10.49 4.38 -20.33
CA LYS A 47 -11.90 4.25 -19.94
C LYS A 47 -12.10 3.21 -18.83
N ASN A 48 -11.43 2.05 -18.90
CA ASN A 48 -11.51 1.04 -17.84
C ASN A 48 -10.96 1.59 -16.51
N LEU A 49 -9.86 2.37 -16.55
CA LEU A 49 -9.29 3.02 -15.36
C LEU A 49 -10.25 4.07 -14.77
N GLU A 50 -11.00 4.78 -15.61
CA GLU A 50 -12.05 5.71 -15.16
C GLU A 50 -13.23 4.97 -14.50
N LEU A 51 -13.70 3.87 -15.12
CA LEU A 51 -14.79 3.03 -14.57
C LEU A 51 -14.42 2.43 -13.20
N ALA A 52 -13.18 1.99 -13.03
CA ALA A 52 -12.68 1.47 -11.76
C ALA A 52 -12.38 2.57 -10.71
N GLY A 53 -12.70 3.84 -10.99
CA GLY A 53 -12.41 4.96 -10.08
C GLY A 53 -10.91 5.25 -9.90
N LEU A 54 -10.04 4.72 -10.77
CA LEU A 54 -8.59 4.84 -10.66
C LEU A 54 -8.04 6.09 -11.35
N LYS A 55 -8.82 6.72 -12.22
CA LYS A 55 -8.48 7.95 -12.94
C LYS A 55 -9.70 8.88 -12.98
N THR A 56 -9.51 10.16 -12.67
CA THR A 56 -10.58 11.18 -12.75
C THR A 56 -10.98 11.44 -14.20
N LYS A 57 -12.27 11.66 -14.45
CA LYS A 57 -12.77 12.15 -15.75
C LYS A 57 -12.30 13.60 -15.97
N GLY A 58 -11.13 13.78 -16.56
CA GLY A 58 -10.63 15.10 -16.95
C GLY A 58 -11.28 15.61 -18.23
N THR A 59 -11.26 16.93 -18.46
CA THR A 59 -11.46 17.48 -19.81
C THR A 59 -10.42 16.82 -20.72
N ARG A 60 -10.87 16.09 -21.75
CA ARG A 60 -10.03 15.28 -22.65
C ARG A 60 -9.15 16.18 -23.54
N ARG A 61 -8.28 16.99 -22.94
CA ARG A 61 -7.49 18.01 -23.65
C ARG A 61 -6.38 17.40 -24.49
N ASP A 62 -5.95 16.17 -24.20
CA ASP A 62 -4.99 15.43 -25.03
C ASP A 62 -5.39 13.96 -25.19
N GLN A 63 -5.97 13.63 -26.35
CA GLN A 63 -6.29 12.27 -26.83
C GLN A 63 -5.02 11.48 -27.22
N THR A 64 -4.00 11.50 -26.37
CA THR A 64 -2.66 10.97 -26.72
C THR A 64 -2.43 9.53 -26.25
N GLY A 65 -3.31 8.96 -25.41
CA GLY A 65 -3.16 7.59 -24.87
C GLY A 65 -1.92 7.40 -23.98
N GLY A 66 -1.29 8.50 -23.57
CA GLY A 66 -0.05 8.47 -22.77
C GLY A 66 -0.24 7.90 -21.36
N GLY A 67 -1.46 7.99 -20.80
CA GLY A 67 -1.79 7.45 -19.49
C GLY A 67 -1.66 5.93 -19.48
N ALA A 68 -2.32 5.24 -20.41
CA ALA A 68 -2.27 3.78 -20.51
C ALA A 68 -0.83 3.24 -20.63
N ARG A 69 0.03 3.91 -21.42
CA ARG A 69 1.45 3.54 -21.56
C ARG A 69 2.23 3.69 -20.25
N THR A 70 1.91 4.70 -19.45
CA THR A 70 2.54 4.94 -18.14
C THR A 70 2.13 3.87 -17.12
N TYR A 71 0.84 3.49 -17.09
CA TYR A 71 0.36 2.38 -16.25
C TYR A 71 0.96 1.05 -16.66
N ARG A 72 1.06 0.76 -17.98
CA ARG A 72 1.76 -0.44 -18.48
C ARG A 72 3.20 -0.48 -17.99
N ALA A 73 3.93 0.62 -18.12
CA ALA A 73 5.31 0.73 -17.65
C ALA A 73 5.41 0.44 -16.14
N TRP A 74 4.43 0.88 -15.35
CA TRP A 74 4.37 0.64 -13.91
C TRP A 74 4.13 -0.82 -13.55
N LEU A 75 3.12 -1.45 -14.14
CA LEU A 75 2.86 -2.88 -13.94
C LEU A 75 4.02 -3.76 -14.40
N LYS A 76 4.69 -3.38 -15.50
CA LYS A 76 5.92 -4.04 -15.96
C LYS A 76 7.04 -3.88 -14.92
N SER A 77 7.23 -2.70 -14.36
CA SER A 77 8.26 -2.46 -13.34
C SER A 77 8.06 -3.31 -12.09
N LEU A 78 6.82 -3.63 -11.74
CA LEU A 78 6.46 -4.51 -10.62
C LEU A 78 6.49 -6.00 -11.00
N GLY A 79 6.86 -6.36 -12.22
CA GLY A 79 6.93 -7.76 -12.66
C GLY A 79 5.56 -8.42 -12.84
N LEU A 80 4.49 -7.64 -13.04
CA LEU A 80 3.12 -8.18 -13.14
C LEU A 80 2.71 -8.50 -14.57
N ILE A 81 3.38 -7.90 -15.55
CA ILE A 81 3.12 -8.10 -16.98
C ILE A 81 4.41 -8.15 -17.78
N PHE A 82 4.33 -8.68 -18.98
CA PHE A 82 5.41 -8.63 -19.97
C PHE A 82 4.87 -8.61 -21.40
N MET A 83 5.70 -8.15 -22.32
CA MET A 83 5.46 -8.25 -23.76
C MET A 83 6.25 -9.44 -24.34
N ASP A 84 5.60 -10.30 -25.10
CA ASP A 84 6.32 -11.34 -25.86
C ASP A 84 7.01 -10.78 -27.11
N LYS A 85 7.77 -11.62 -27.81
CA LYS A 85 8.47 -11.22 -29.06
C LYS A 85 7.52 -10.79 -30.18
N GLY A 86 6.27 -11.24 -30.16
CA GLY A 86 5.22 -10.85 -31.10
C GLY A 86 4.51 -9.54 -30.71
N GLY A 87 4.91 -8.91 -29.61
CA GLY A 87 4.31 -7.68 -29.10
C GLY A 87 2.95 -7.91 -28.43
N LYS A 88 2.63 -9.14 -28.01
CA LYS A 88 1.44 -9.41 -27.19
C LYS A 88 1.72 -9.19 -25.72
N LEU A 89 0.73 -8.67 -24.99
CA LEU A 89 0.82 -8.48 -23.55
C LEU A 89 0.36 -9.74 -22.81
N TRP A 90 1.14 -10.17 -21.82
CA TRP A 90 0.83 -11.30 -20.97
C TRP A 90 0.93 -10.94 -19.49
N LEU A 91 0.12 -11.60 -18.67
CA LEU A 91 0.27 -11.60 -17.22
C LEU A 91 1.41 -12.55 -16.82
N THR A 92 2.22 -12.13 -15.86
CA THR A 92 3.12 -13.04 -15.14
C THR A 92 2.31 -13.96 -14.20
N ASP A 93 2.95 -14.89 -13.51
CA ASP A 93 2.26 -15.76 -12.55
C ASP A 93 1.72 -14.95 -11.36
N ALA A 94 2.51 -13.99 -10.87
CA ALA A 94 2.09 -13.01 -9.88
C ALA A 94 0.93 -12.14 -10.40
N GLY A 95 1.02 -11.68 -11.65
CA GLY A 95 -0.04 -10.87 -12.26
C GLY A 95 -1.36 -11.63 -12.39
N GLU A 96 -1.29 -12.88 -12.83
CA GLU A 96 -2.46 -13.76 -12.92
C GLU A 96 -3.05 -14.05 -11.54
N ALA A 97 -2.22 -14.34 -10.54
CA ALA A 97 -2.66 -14.55 -9.16
C ALA A 97 -3.45 -13.36 -8.60
N LEU A 98 -3.01 -12.13 -8.90
CA LEU A 98 -3.70 -10.91 -8.47
C LEU A 98 -5.03 -10.72 -9.20
N VAL A 99 -5.07 -10.90 -10.52
CA VAL A 99 -6.30 -10.73 -11.32
C VAL A 99 -7.34 -11.81 -10.96
N GLN A 100 -6.89 -13.04 -10.73
CA GLN A 100 -7.75 -14.17 -10.37
C GLN A 100 -8.03 -14.26 -8.86
N LYS A 101 -7.41 -13.39 -8.04
CA LYS A 101 -7.59 -13.32 -6.58
C LYS A 101 -7.20 -14.62 -5.86
N GLU A 102 -6.20 -15.31 -6.41
CA GLU A 102 -5.67 -16.56 -5.87
C GLU A 102 -4.59 -16.34 -4.81
N ALA A 103 -4.12 -15.11 -4.64
CA ALA A 103 -3.11 -14.74 -3.65
C ALA A 103 -3.38 -13.35 -3.07
N SER A 104 -2.97 -13.17 -1.81
CA SER A 104 -3.08 -11.88 -1.12
C SER A 104 -2.31 -10.79 -1.86
N PRO A 105 -2.93 -9.63 -2.18
CA PRO A 105 -2.24 -8.49 -2.78
C PRO A 105 -1.03 -8.04 -1.97
N LEU A 106 -1.15 -8.02 -0.63
CA LEU A 106 -0.07 -7.66 0.27
C LEU A 106 1.12 -8.60 0.08
N ALA A 107 0.89 -9.91 0.13
CA ALA A 107 1.96 -10.90 0.00
C ALA A 107 2.65 -10.85 -1.37
N VAL A 108 1.87 -10.74 -2.45
CA VAL A 108 2.41 -10.64 -3.80
C VAL A 108 3.23 -9.36 -3.97
N LEU A 109 2.66 -8.20 -3.65
CA LEU A 109 3.34 -6.92 -3.86
C LEU A 109 4.52 -6.73 -2.90
N LYS A 110 4.46 -7.23 -1.66
CA LYS A 110 5.62 -7.30 -0.74
C LYS A 110 6.77 -8.06 -1.40
N LYS A 111 6.51 -9.25 -1.95
CA LYS A 111 7.53 -10.01 -2.69
C LYS A 111 8.06 -9.22 -3.89
N GLN A 112 7.20 -8.62 -4.72
CA GLN A 112 7.63 -7.87 -5.90
C GLN A 112 8.50 -6.65 -5.52
N VAL A 113 8.14 -5.92 -4.45
CA VAL A 113 8.94 -4.79 -3.94
C VAL A 113 10.31 -5.27 -3.49
N LEU A 114 10.39 -6.33 -2.68
CA LEU A 114 11.66 -6.86 -2.16
C LEU A 114 12.57 -7.44 -3.26
N GLU A 115 12.00 -8.00 -4.31
CA GLU A 115 12.74 -8.55 -5.46
C GLU A 115 13.06 -7.53 -6.56
N TYR A 116 12.51 -6.31 -6.46
CA TYR A 116 12.78 -5.25 -7.42
C TYR A 116 14.30 -5.03 -7.53
N GLN A 117 14.80 -4.92 -8.76
CA GLN A 117 16.24 -4.81 -9.01
C GLN A 117 16.60 -3.90 -10.18
N PHE A 118 17.84 -3.42 -10.15
CA PHE A 118 18.57 -2.93 -11.30
C PHE A 118 19.77 -3.85 -11.57
N PRO A 119 20.02 -4.23 -12.85
CA PRO A 119 19.19 -3.97 -14.02
C PRO A 119 17.89 -4.81 -14.01
N SER A 120 16.91 -4.41 -14.82
CA SER A 120 15.65 -5.15 -15.02
C SER A 120 15.08 -4.94 -16.43
N ALA A 121 14.12 -5.79 -16.83
CA ALA A 121 13.41 -5.64 -18.11
C ALA A 121 12.70 -4.28 -18.28
N PHE A 122 12.38 -3.59 -17.19
CA PHE A 122 11.87 -2.23 -17.20
C PHE A 122 12.99 -1.20 -17.40
N ALA A 123 14.10 -1.34 -16.69
CA ALA A 123 15.11 -0.28 -16.53
C ALA A 123 16.38 -0.46 -17.39
N HIS A 124 16.44 -1.46 -18.29
CA HIS A 124 17.67 -1.71 -19.06
C HIS A 124 17.82 -0.84 -20.32
N LYS A 125 16.71 -0.33 -20.90
CA LYS A 125 16.75 0.47 -22.15
C LYS A 125 15.64 1.53 -22.23
N GLY A 126 15.79 2.43 -23.19
CA GLY A 126 14.80 3.45 -23.53
C GLY A 126 14.70 4.56 -22.49
N MET A 127 13.56 5.26 -22.45
CA MET A 127 13.32 6.35 -21.49
C MET A 127 13.32 5.90 -20.02
N SER A 128 13.15 4.58 -19.80
CA SER A 128 13.20 3.94 -18.49
C SER A 128 14.61 3.59 -18.01
N SER A 129 15.62 3.74 -18.88
CA SER A 129 16.96 3.23 -18.62
C SER A 129 17.60 3.83 -17.37
N VAL A 130 18.23 2.97 -16.58
CA VAL A 130 19.08 3.28 -15.43
C VAL A 130 20.50 2.85 -15.77
N ASP A 131 21.48 3.61 -15.27
CA ASP A 131 22.89 3.35 -15.55
C ASP A 131 23.30 1.91 -15.17
N THR A 132 24.12 1.27 -16.00
CA THR A 132 24.55 -0.12 -15.82
C THR A 132 25.44 -0.34 -14.59
N ARG A 133 25.93 0.72 -13.96
CA ARG A 133 26.66 0.64 -12.68
C ARG A 133 25.79 0.10 -11.54
N PHE A 134 24.47 0.29 -11.62
CA PHE A 134 23.54 -0.20 -10.62
C PHE A 134 23.29 -1.71 -10.79
N LYS A 135 23.76 -2.49 -9.82
CA LYS A 135 23.58 -3.94 -9.66
C LYS A 135 23.06 -4.22 -8.26
N VAL A 136 21.82 -3.82 -8.02
CA VAL A 136 21.25 -3.68 -6.67
C VAL A 136 19.77 -4.03 -6.63
N ARG A 137 19.33 -4.61 -5.51
CA ARG A 137 17.95 -4.58 -5.03
C ARG A 137 17.78 -3.38 -4.12
N PRO A 138 17.23 -2.25 -4.61
CA PRO A 138 17.24 -1.00 -3.87
C PRO A 138 16.44 -1.07 -2.55
N PHE A 139 15.34 -1.81 -2.50
CA PHE A 139 14.56 -1.98 -1.28
C PHE A 139 15.30 -2.80 -0.21
N ILE A 140 16.07 -3.81 -0.63
CA ILE A 140 16.94 -4.56 0.28
C ILE A 140 18.09 -3.68 0.76
N PHE A 141 18.65 -2.83 -0.10
CA PHE A 141 19.70 -1.89 0.27
C PHE A 141 19.23 -0.88 1.32
N LEU A 142 17.99 -0.39 1.20
CA LEU A 142 17.37 0.49 2.20
C LEU A 142 17.21 -0.20 3.56
N LEU A 143 16.81 -1.48 3.58
CA LEU A 143 16.74 -2.27 4.82
C LEU A 143 18.13 -2.52 5.41
N GLN A 144 19.17 -2.78 4.60
CA GLN A 144 20.55 -2.89 5.06
C GLN A 144 21.01 -1.62 5.79
N LEU A 145 20.69 -0.44 5.25
CA LEU A 145 21.02 0.84 5.89
C LEU A 145 20.22 1.08 7.18
N LEU A 146 18.93 0.78 7.19
CA LEU A 146 18.08 0.96 8.39
C LEU A 146 18.48 0.02 9.55
N LEU A 147 19.05 -1.14 9.24
CA LEU A 147 19.56 -2.10 10.22
C LEU A 147 21.02 -1.82 10.64
N ASP A 148 21.69 -0.85 10.03
CA ASP A 148 23.07 -0.49 10.36
C ASP A 148 23.10 0.40 11.61
N GLU A 149 23.70 -0.11 12.69
CA GLU A 149 23.74 0.56 14.00
C GLU A 149 24.42 1.93 13.95
N ARG A 150 25.35 2.15 13.01
CA ARG A 150 26.04 3.44 12.85
C ARG A 150 25.10 4.56 12.40
N LEU A 151 23.95 4.20 11.81
CA LEU A 151 22.92 5.15 11.38
C LEU A 151 21.82 5.36 12.42
N GLU A 152 21.94 4.72 13.59
CA GLU A 152 21.02 4.87 14.74
C GLU A 152 19.57 4.44 14.41
N GLY A 153 19.40 3.54 13.43
CA GLY A 153 18.10 2.95 13.07
C GLY A 153 17.19 3.86 12.24
N TYR A 154 17.70 4.97 11.68
CA TYR A 154 16.87 5.90 10.91
C TYR A 154 17.53 6.45 9.63
N LEU A 155 16.69 6.82 8.67
CA LEU A 155 17.08 7.53 7.44
C LEU A 155 16.17 8.73 7.13
N HIS A 156 16.75 9.87 6.76
CA HIS A 156 16.01 11.03 6.27
C HIS A 156 15.69 10.91 4.77
N GLU A 157 14.40 10.91 4.44
CA GLU A 157 13.87 10.69 3.09
C GLU A 157 14.47 11.62 2.03
N LYS A 158 14.44 12.93 2.27
CA LYS A 158 14.89 13.91 1.27
C LYS A 158 16.39 14.10 1.29
N ASN A 159 16.98 14.22 2.48
CA ASN A 159 18.38 14.61 2.64
C ASN A 159 19.34 13.43 2.47
N GLU A 160 18.97 12.23 2.91
CA GLU A 160 19.86 11.07 2.86
C GLU A 160 19.46 10.16 1.71
N ILE A 161 18.20 9.70 1.69
CA ILE A 161 17.75 8.77 0.65
C ILE A 161 17.76 9.45 -0.72
N GLY A 162 17.12 10.61 -0.82
CA GLY A 162 17.01 11.39 -2.07
C GLY A 162 18.36 11.88 -2.60
N LYS A 163 19.23 12.43 -1.75
CA LYS A 163 20.48 13.03 -2.25
C LYS A 163 21.62 12.02 -2.39
N ILE A 164 21.65 10.97 -1.57
CA ILE A 164 22.80 10.07 -1.43
C ILE A 164 22.43 8.65 -1.86
N VAL A 165 21.48 8.01 -1.19
CA VAL A 165 21.26 6.56 -1.32
C VAL A 165 20.88 6.17 -2.74
N ILE A 166 19.94 6.90 -3.38
CA ILE A 166 19.52 6.58 -4.76
C ILE A 166 20.63 6.79 -5.81
N ALA A 167 21.68 7.54 -5.46
CA ALA A 167 22.80 7.86 -6.32
C ALA A 167 24.00 6.94 -6.09
N HIS A 168 24.23 6.48 -4.85
CA HIS A 168 25.45 5.73 -4.48
C HIS A 168 25.20 4.29 -4.07
N GLY A 169 23.96 3.88 -3.79
CA GLY A 169 23.61 2.49 -3.55
C GLY A 169 23.72 1.65 -4.84
N VAL A 170 24.93 1.28 -5.24
CA VAL A 170 25.15 0.60 -6.53
C VAL A 170 25.10 -0.92 -6.42
N SER A 171 25.25 -1.49 -5.22
CA SER A 171 25.16 -2.93 -4.99
C SER A 171 24.79 -3.27 -3.55
N ASN A 172 24.22 -4.45 -3.29
CA ASN A 172 23.93 -4.92 -1.93
C ASN A 172 25.15 -5.47 -1.17
N LYS A 173 26.38 -5.27 -1.69
CA LYS A 173 27.61 -5.69 -1.01
C LYS A 173 27.89 -4.81 0.20
N GLU A 174 28.43 -5.40 1.26
CA GLU A 174 28.81 -4.71 2.49
C GLU A 174 29.72 -3.49 2.22
N SER A 175 30.72 -3.63 1.36
CA SER A 175 31.60 -2.51 0.96
C SER A 175 30.86 -1.31 0.37
N CYS A 176 29.73 -1.54 -0.31
CA CYS A 176 28.88 -0.47 -0.85
C CYS A 176 27.97 0.13 0.23
N VAL A 177 27.50 -0.70 1.18
CA VAL A 177 26.76 -0.23 2.35
C VAL A 177 27.66 0.68 3.18
N ASP A 178 28.89 0.27 3.47
CA ASP A 178 29.88 1.06 4.20
C ASP A 178 30.18 2.42 3.56
N ASP A 179 30.40 2.46 2.23
CA ASP A 179 30.61 3.72 1.52
C ASP A 179 29.39 4.65 1.68
N VAL A 180 28.17 4.13 1.51
CA VAL A 180 26.95 4.94 1.63
C VAL A 180 26.70 5.38 3.07
N VAL A 181 26.95 4.54 4.08
CA VAL A 181 26.88 4.92 5.50
C VAL A 181 27.85 6.07 5.77
N ASN A 182 29.10 5.97 5.32
CA ASN A 182 30.09 7.04 5.49
C ASN A 182 29.66 8.35 4.81
N ARG A 183 29.05 8.27 3.62
CA ARG A 183 28.50 9.44 2.93
C ARG A 183 27.34 10.07 3.70
N ILE A 184 26.44 9.25 4.25
CA ILE A 184 25.33 9.72 5.10
C ILE A 184 25.87 10.43 6.34
N LEU A 185 26.81 9.81 7.06
CA LEU A 185 27.42 10.40 8.25
C LEU A 185 28.17 11.71 7.93
N LYS A 186 28.87 11.76 6.79
CA LYS A 186 29.49 13.00 6.30
C LYS A 186 28.42 14.07 6.04
N HIS A 187 27.32 13.71 5.39
CA HIS A 187 26.21 14.63 5.12
C HIS A 187 25.53 15.14 6.39
N ARG A 188 25.31 14.28 7.40
CA ARG A 188 24.80 14.69 8.71
C ARG A 188 25.67 15.76 9.37
N ARG A 189 26.99 15.71 9.14
CA ARG A 189 27.95 16.68 9.71
C ARG A 189 28.03 18.01 8.96
N ILE A 190 28.09 17.99 7.63
CA ILE A 190 28.40 19.19 6.83
C ILE A 190 27.34 19.56 5.78
N GLY A 191 26.20 18.87 5.79
CA GLY A 191 25.08 19.13 4.89
C GLY A 191 25.44 18.95 3.42
N ASP A 192 24.84 19.77 2.56
CA ASP A 192 25.00 19.68 1.10
C ASP A 192 26.45 19.87 0.61
N ALA A 193 27.35 20.42 1.45
CA ALA A 193 28.79 20.48 1.15
C ALA A 193 29.47 19.10 1.13
N SER A 194 28.79 18.04 1.55
CA SER A 194 29.30 16.67 1.42
C SER A 194 29.13 16.07 0.02
N LEU A 195 28.27 16.68 -0.82
CA LEU A 195 27.94 16.19 -2.16
C LEU A 195 29.06 16.50 -3.16
N GLU A 196 29.05 15.82 -4.30
CA GLU A 196 30.02 16.05 -5.37
C GLU A 196 29.94 17.47 -5.94
N ASP A 197 31.08 18.10 -6.23
CA ASP A 197 31.13 19.45 -6.80
C ASP A 197 30.37 19.56 -8.14
N ASN A 198 30.32 18.47 -8.91
CA ASN A 198 29.60 18.37 -10.18
C ASN A 198 28.23 17.67 -10.07
N TYR A 199 27.58 17.70 -8.89
CA TYR A 199 26.29 17.03 -8.65
C TYR A 199 25.22 17.35 -9.71
N VAL A 200 25.12 18.62 -10.13
CA VAL A 200 24.13 19.03 -11.15
C VAL A 200 24.37 18.32 -12.47
N ASP A 201 25.62 18.25 -12.93
CA ASP A 201 25.97 17.61 -14.20
C ASP A 201 25.73 16.09 -14.17
N LEU A 202 25.99 15.47 -13.01
CA LEU A 202 25.80 14.03 -12.82
C LEU A 202 24.33 13.60 -12.83
N TYR A 203 23.41 14.47 -12.39
CA TYR A 203 22.03 14.07 -12.09
C TYR A 203 20.94 14.89 -12.81
N VAL A 204 21.32 15.91 -13.60
CA VAL A 204 20.38 16.58 -14.49
C VAL A 204 19.85 15.57 -15.53
N THR A 205 18.54 15.58 -15.75
CA THR A 205 17.94 14.78 -16.83
C THR A 205 17.97 15.56 -18.14
N THR A 206 18.08 14.89 -19.28
CA THR A 206 18.20 15.49 -20.62
C THR A 206 17.09 16.48 -21.01
N ARG A 207 15.97 16.51 -20.29
CA ARG A 207 14.83 17.42 -20.55
C ARG A 207 14.62 18.45 -19.45
N ALA A 208 15.44 18.44 -18.41
CA ALA A 208 15.31 19.33 -17.26
C ALA A 208 16.33 20.46 -17.36
N VAL A 209 15.93 21.64 -16.87
CA VAL A 209 16.87 22.73 -16.62
C VAL A 209 17.88 22.29 -15.56
N PRO A 210 19.20 22.50 -15.77
CA PRO A 210 20.23 22.23 -14.77
C PRO A 210 20.03 23.14 -13.55
N ASP A 211 19.30 22.63 -12.57
CA ASP A 211 18.90 23.36 -11.36
C ASP A 211 18.89 22.40 -10.19
N ILE A 212 19.81 22.63 -9.24
CA ILE A 212 20.00 21.76 -8.07
C ILE A 212 18.73 21.63 -7.23
N LYS A 213 17.92 22.68 -7.11
CA LYS A 213 16.66 22.64 -6.35
C LYS A 213 15.64 21.72 -7.02
N LYS A 214 15.55 21.77 -8.36
CA LYS A 214 14.67 20.86 -9.13
C LYS A 214 15.14 19.41 -9.06
N ILE A 215 16.46 19.19 -9.08
CA ILE A 215 17.04 17.85 -8.91
C ILE A 215 16.68 17.30 -7.53
N PHE A 216 16.92 18.07 -6.45
CA PHE A 216 16.58 17.67 -5.09
C PHE A 216 15.09 17.41 -4.91
N LEU A 217 14.21 18.22 -5.51
CA LEU A 217 12.77 17.97 -5.49
C LEU A 217 12.40 16.64 -6.16
N ASN A 218 12.93 16.37 -7.36
CA ASN A 218 12.67 15.11 -8.07
C ASN A 218 13.25 13.90 -7.32
N HIS A 219 14.43 14.04 -6.72
CA HIS A 219 15.06 13.01 -5.90
C HIS A 219 14.25 12.72 -4.64
N GLY A 220 13.76 13.75 -3.94
CA GLY A 220 12.84 13.59 -2.83
C GLY A 220 11.53 12.90 -3.24
N ASP A 221 11.01 13.21 -4.42
CA ASP A 221 9.83 12.53 -4.98
C ASP A 221 10.07 11.04 -5.28
N ILE A 222 11.27 10.69 -5.74
CA ILE A 222 11.69 9.29 -5.91
C ILE A 222 11.75 8.62 -4.54
N ALA A 223 12.45 9.21 -3.57
CA ALA A 223 12.57 8.69 -2.22
C ALA A 223 11.19 8.45 -1.59
N ASN A 224 10.29 9.44 -1.62
CA ASN A 224 8.91 9.30 -1.14
C ASN A 224 8.18 8.12 -1.79
N THR A 225 8.35 7.91 -3.11
CA THR A 225 7.74 6.77 -3.80
C THR A 225 8.28 5.44 -3.30
N PHE A 226 9.60 5.32 -3.14
CA PHE A 226 10.22 4.15 -2.51
C PHE A 226 9.72 3.93 -1.08
N GLY A 227 9.51 5.00 -0.32
CA GLY A 227 8.98 4.94 1.04
C GLY A 227 7.54 4.43 1.09
N ASN A 228 6.70 4.83 0.14
CA ASN A 228 5.34 4.31 0.02
C ASN A 228 5.34 2.81 -0.31
N TRP A 229 6.24 2.36 -1.19
CA TRP A 229 6.32 0.96 -1.59
C TRP A 229 6.90 0.08 -0.48
N LEU A 230 7.98 0.54 0.18
CA LEU A 230 8.57 -0.18 1.30
C LEU A 230 7.64 -0.16 2.53
N GLY A 231 6.97 0.96 2.81
CA GLY A 231 5.97 1.06 3.87
C GLY A 231 4.78 0.12 3.67
N TYR A 232 4.36 -0.12 2.42
CA TYR A 232 3.33 -1.11 2.09
C TYR A 232 3.72 -2.54 2.50
N THR A 233 5.01 -2.86 2.55
CA THR A 233 5.49 -4.18 3.01
C THR A 233 5.34 -4.40 4.52
N GLN A 234 4.98 -3.36 5.26
CA GLN A 234 4.92 -3.30 6.72
C GLN A 234 6.26 -3.50 7.45
N LEU A 235 7.39 -3.47 6.73
CA LEU A 235 8.74 -3.60 7.32
C LEU A 235 9.28 -2.28 7.88
N ILE A 236 8.76 -1.14 7.40
CA ILE A 236 9.19 0.18 7.85
C ILE A 236 8.00 1.02 8.28
N GLU A 237 8.25 1.96 9.15
CA GLU A 237 7.38 3.10 9.42
C GLU A 237 8.05 4.40 8.96
N ARG A 238 7.23 5.44 8.80
CA ARG A 238 7.65 6.72 8.24
C ARG A 238 6.98 7.85 9.00
N TYR A 239 7.76 8.64 9.71
CA TYR A 239 7.29 9.78 10.48
C TYR A 239 8.06 11.04 10.07
N ASP A 240 7.33 12.08 9.64
CA ASP A 240 7.88 13.39 9.23
C ASP A 240 9.11 13.32 8.28
N GLY A 241 9.08 12.36 7.34
CA GLY A 241 10.18 12.16 6.39
C GLY A 241 11.40 11.43 6.97
N VAL A 242 11.27 10.82 8.14
CA VAL A 242 12.23 9.88 8.74
C VAL A 242 11.69 8.47 8.59
N TRP A 243 12.53 7.53 8.17
CA TRP A 243 12.18 6.12 8.02
C TRP A 243 12.90 5.32 9.10
N SER A 244 12.22 4.36 9.71
CA SER A 244 12.74 3.39 10.69
C SER A 244 12.19 2.00 10.38
N ILE A 245 12.86 0.95 10.88
CA ILE A 245 12.24 -0.38 10.90
C ILE A 245 11.01 -0.31 11.78
N ALA A 246 9.90 -0.90 11.32
CA ALA A 246 8.67 -0.92 12.09
C ALA A 246 8.86 -1.79 13.34
N PRO A 247 8.38 -1.36 14.52
CA PRO A 247 8.44 -2.17 15.73
C PRO A 247 7.87 -3.59 15.53
N GLY A 248 8.62 -4.59 15.96
CA GLY A 248 8.31 -6.01 15.81
C GLY A 248 8.62 -6.60 14.42
N ALA A 249 9.17 -5.82 13.49
CA ALA A 249 9.59 -6.27 12.16
C ALA A 249 11.11 -6.42 12.03
N GLU A 250 11.87 -6.24 13.11
CA GLU A 250 13.34 -6.24 13.12
C GLU A 250 13.90 -7.58 12.67
N ASP A 251 13.43 -8.68 13.27
CA ASP A 251 13.86 -10.04 12.91
C ASP A 251 13.45 -10.38 11.47
N GLU A 252 12.20 -10.07 11.09
CA GLU A 252 11.73 -10.27 9.72
C GLU A 252 12.60 -9.49 8.72
N ALA A 253 12.96 -8.25 9.03
CA ALA A 253 13.81 -7.41 8.18
C ALA A 253 15.23 -7.99 8.05
N ARG A 254 15.82 -8.46 9.16
CA ARG A 254 17.15 -9.10 9.15
C ARG A 254 17.15 -10.37 8.32
N GLU A 255 16.17 -11.26 8.52
CA GLU A 255 16.02 -12.50 7.74
C GLU A 255 15.83 -12.21 6.24
N ILE A 256 15.01 -11.21 5.90
CA ILE A 256 14.81 -10.77 4.52
C ILE A 256 16.13 -10.27 3.90
N VAL A 257 16.88 -9.43 4.62
CA VAL A 257 18.17 -8.92 4.14
C VAL A 257 19.15 -10.06 3.89
N GLU A 258 19.34 -10.95 4.85
CA GLU A 258 20.26 -12.10 4.73
C GLU A 258 19.91 -12.97 3.51
N LYS A 259 18.62 -13.28 3.34
CA LYS A 259 18.10 -14.06 2.22
C LYS A 259 18.35 -13.41 0.87
N TYR A 260 18.17 -12.09 0.75
CA TYR A 260 18.24 -11.42 -0.56
C TYR A 260 19.62 -10.89 -0.93
N VAL A 261 20.49 -10.64 0.05
CA VAL A 261 21.89 -10.27 -0.21
C VAL A 261 22.65 -11.46 -0.81
N SER A 262 22.38 -12.68 -0.34
CA SER A 262 22.97 -13.92 -0.87
C SER A 262 22.38 -14.35 -2.22
N LYS A 263 21.17 -13.89 -2.57
CA LYS A 263 20.48 -14.27 -3.81
C LYS A 263 21.07 -13.54 -5.03
N PRO A 264 21.49 -14.22 -6.10
CA PRO A 264 21.96 -13.54 -7.32
C PRO A 264 20.83 -12.73 -7.97
N LEU A 265 21.18 -11.62 -8.61
CA LEU A 265 20.24 -10.85 -9.43
C LEU A 265 19.72 -11.69 -10.60
N ILE A 266 18.48 -11.45 -11.02
CA ILE A 266 17.92 -12.06 -12.22
C ILE A 266 18.71 -11.55 -13.43
N ALA A 267 19.26 -12.50 -14.20
CA ALA A 267 20.05 -12.22 -15.39
C ALA A 267 19.17 -11.87 -16.61
N LYS A 268 19.82 -11.49 -17.71
CA LYS A 268 19.21 -11.20 -19.02
C LYS A 268 18.06 -10.18 -18.96
N PRO A 269 18.30 -8.97 -18.41
CA PRO A 269 17.28 -7.92 -18.38
C PRO A 269 16.80 -7.49 -19.77
N GLU A 270 17.56 -7.77 -20.83
CA GLU A 270 17.19 -7.54 -22.22
C GLU A 270 16.16 -8.52 -22.79
N ASP A 271 16.05 -9.72 -22.21
CA ASP A 271 15.02 -10.71 -22.54
C ASP A 271 13.83 -10.53 -21.60
N GLU A 272 12.89 -9.70 -22.03
CA GLU A 272 11.75 -9.28 -21.21
C GLU A 272 10.90 -10.47 -20.73
N GLU A 273 10.60 -11.44 -21.60
CA GLU A 273 9.82 -12.61 -21.22
C GLU A 273 10.58 -13.46 -20.20
N TYR A 274 11.85 -13.79 -20.48
CA TYR A 274 12.66 -14.57 -19.56
C TYR A 274 12.76 -13.91 -18.18
N PHE A 275 13.06 -12.61 -18.15
CA PHE A 275 13.22 -11.85 -16.92
C PHE A 275 11.91 -11.79 -16.12
N GLN A 276 10.81 -11.41 -16.78
CA GLN A 276 9.53 -11.18 -16.11
C GLN A 276 8.89 -12.48 -15.62
N ARG A 277 9.11 -13.60 -16.30
CA ARG A 277 8.61 -14.91 -15.82
C ARG A 277 9.38 -15.44 -14.60
N ARG A 278 10.59 -14.93 -14.34
CA ARG A 278 11.36 -15.22 -13.11
C ARG A 278 11.04 -14.25 -11.99
N TYR A 279 10.91 -12.96 -12.31
CA TYR A 279 10.60 -11.92 -11.34
C TYR A 279 9.14 -11.96 -10.88
N GLY A 280 8.22 -12.15 -11.82
CA GLY A 280 6.78 -12.15 -11.61
C GLY A 280 6.20 -13.48 -11.14
N LEU A 281 6.83 -14.12 -10.16
CA LEU A 281 6.30 -15.32 -9.50
C LEU A 281 5.52 -14.93 -8.24
N ARG A 282 4.37 -15.55 -7.99
CA ARG A 282 3.64 -15.37 -6.72
C ARG A 282 4.45 -15.96 -5.54
N PRO A 283 4.17 -15.57 -4.28
CA PRO A 283 4.79 -16.18 -3.10
C PRO A 283 4.69 -17.72 -3.12
N GLY A 284 5.80 -18.40 -2.77
CA GLY A 284 5.87 -19.87 -2.75
C GLY A 284 6.10 -20.55 -4.10
N LYS A 285 5.98 -19.85 -5.24
CA LYS A 285 6.31 -20.44 -6.55
C LYS A 285 7.80 -20.30 -6.88
N LEU A 286 8.36 -21.38 -7.44
CA LEU A 286 9.78 -21.45 -7.85
C LEU A 286 9.99 -21.25 -9.35
N LYS A 287 9.01 -21.59 -10.18
CA LYS A 287 9.09 -21.40 -11.64
C LYS A 287 7.70 -21.23 -12.27
N ASP A 288 7.67 -20.56 -13.43
CA ASP A 288 6.51 -20.46 -14.29
C ASP A 288 6.57 -21.52 -15.40
N THR A 289 5.65 -22.49 -15.37
CA THR A 289 5.51 -23.59 -16.37
C THR A 289 4.42 -23.36 -17.39
N ARG A 290 3.68 -22.25 -17.31
CA ARG A 290 2.48 -22.05 -18.13
C ARG A 290 2.85 -22.01 -19.61
N ARG A 291 2.00 -22.61 -20.45
CA ARG A 291 2.03 -22.42 -21.91
C ARG A 291 1.02 -21.33 -22.26
N LEU A 292 1.50 -20.24 -22.81
CA LEU A 292 0.67 -19.07 -23.14
C LEU A 292 0.19 -19.20 -24.59
N GLU A 293 -0.80 -20.05 -24.83
CA GLU A 293 -1.44 -20.18 -26.15
C GLU A 293 -2.92 -19.77 -26.11
N SER A 294 -3.30 -19.00 -27.13
CA SER A 294 -4.66 -18.54 -27.50
C SER A 294 -5.52 -17.87 -26.42
N SER A 295 -5.63 -16.54 -26.50
CA SER A 295 -6.84 -15.84 -26.07
C SER A 295 -7.95 -16.12 -27.10
N GLY A 296 -8.99 -16.86 -26.72
CA GLY A 296 -10.18 -17.09 -27.54
C GLY A 296 -10.91 -15.78 -27.89
N SER A 297 -11.85 -15.86 -28.84
CA SER A 297 -12.69 -14.74 -29.25
C SER A 297 -13.46 -14.12 -28.07
N VAL A 298 -13.52 -12.79 -28.01
CA VAL A 298 -14.25 -12.07 -26.95
C VAL A 298 -15.75 -12.30 -27.09
N SER A 299 -16.36 -13.07 -26.17
CA SER A 299 -17.82 -13.26 -26.12
C SER A 299 -18.50 -12.14 -25.33
N SER A 300 -19.80 -11.93 -25.56
CA SER A 300 -20.61 -10.96 -24.81
C SER A 300 -20.55 -11.21 -23.29
N LYS A 301 -20.59 -12.48 -22.87
CA LYS A 301 -20.45 -12.88 -21.46
C LYS A 301 -19.14 -12.43 -20.83
N MET A 302 -18.03 -12.46 -21.57
CA MET A 302 -16.74 -11.96 -21.06
C MET A 302 -16.71 -10.44 -20.92
N ILE A 303 -17.48 -9.71 -21.74
CA ILE A 303 -17.62 -8.25 -21.63
C ILE A 303 -18.47 -7.89 -20.41
N GLU A 304 -19.57 -8.61 -20.18
CA GLU A 304 -20.42 -8.44 -18.99
C GLU A 304 -19.63 -8.73 -17.71
N GLU A 305 -18.92 -9.86 -17.67
CA GLU A 305 -18.03 -10.22 -16.55
C GLU A 305 -16.97 -9.14 -16.30
N LYS A 306 -16.29 -8.66 -17.34
CA LYS A 306 -15.35 -7.55 -17.26
C LYS A 306 -15.98 -6.30 -16.62
N ASN A 307 -17.16 -5.89 -17.10
CA ASN A 307 -17.81 -4.67 -16.64
C ASN A 307 -18.26 -4.79 -15.18
N VAL A 308 -18.88 -5.91 -14.80
CA VAL A 308 -19.27 -6.20 -13.40
C VAL A 308 -18.07 -6.15 -12.47
N LEU A 309 -16.96 -6.79 -12.85
CA LEU A 309 -15.76 -6.83 -12.00
C LEU A 309 -15.09 -5.46 -11.89
N LEU A 310 -14.99 -4.68 -12.99
CA LEU A 310 -14.44 -3.32 -12.93
C LEU A 310 -15.30 -2.37 -12.08
N ALA A 311 -16.63 -2.49 -12.16
CA ALA A 311 -17.54 -1.74 -11.31
C ALA A 311 -17.39 -2.17 -9.85
N ALA A 312 -17.31 -3.47 -9.56
CA ALA A 312 -17.09 -3.98 -8.20
C ALA A 312 -15.86 -3.35 -7.53
N GLU A 313 -14.73 -3.23 -8.25
CA GLU A 313 -13.48 -2.63 -7.74
C GLU A 313 -13.60 -1.16 -7.29
N LYS A 314 -14.59 -0.43 -7.81
CA LYS A 314 -14.92 0.92 -7.34
C LYS A 314 -15.53 0.85 -5.93
N TYR A 315 -16.46 -0.07 -5.70
CA TYR A 315 -17.13 -0.26 -4.41
C TYR A 315 -16.18 -0.84 -3.34
N VAL A 316 -15.24 -1.72 -3.70
CA VAL A 316 -14.24 -2.27 -2.76
C VAL A 316 -13.40 -1.18 -2.09
N ALA A 317 -13.14 -0.08 -2.79
CA ALA A 317 -12.37 1.02 -2.25
C ALA A 317 -13.19 2.00 -1.38
N GLN A 318 -14.50 1.80 -1.29
CA GLN A 318 -15.43 2.70 -0.61
C GLN A 318 -16.13 2.06 0.59
N ARG A 319 -16.24 0.72 0.61
CA ARG A 319 -16.86 -0.02 1.72
C ARG A 319 -16.24 -1.41 1.88
N PHE A 320 -16.28 -1.94 3.11
CA PHE A 320 -15.96 -3.34 3.34
C PHE A 320 -16.99 -4.23 2.64
N ILE A 321 -16.52 -5.28 1.98
CA ILE A 321 -17.36 -6.27 1.32
C ILE A 321 -16.98 -7.63 1.91
N ASN A 322 -17.68 -8.02 2.98
CA ASN A 322 -17.52 -9.30 3.68
C ASN A 322 -18.19 -10.47 2.93
N GLY A 323 -19.07 -10.16 1.98
CA GLY A 323 -19.78 -11.06 1.10
C GLY A 323 -20.49 -10.29 -0.01
N VAL A 324 -21.04 -10.97 -1.00
CA VAL A 324 -21.83 -10.34 -2.06
C VAL A 324 -23.25 -10.09 -1.52
N ASP A 325 -23.58 -8.85 -1.21
CA ASP A 325 -24.91 -8.45 -0.71
C ASP A 325 -25.86 -7.95 -1.84
N GLU A 326 -27.16 -7.95 -1.57
CA GLU A 326 -28.20 -7.53 -2.53
C GLU A 326 -28.01 -6.08 -3.01
N GLN A 327 -27.55 -5.19 -2.12
CA GLN A 327 -27.32 -3.79 -2.47
C GLN A 327 -26.17 -3.65 -3.47
N LEU A 328 -25.07 -4.38 -3.26
CA LEU A 328 -23.92 -4.44 -4.17
C LEU A 328 -24.33 -4.95 -5.54
N ILE A 329 -25.15 -6.00 -5.57
CA ILE A 329 -25.68 -6.57 -6.81
C ILE A 329 -26.53 -5.53 -7.53
N SER A 330 -27.43 -4.85 -6.82
CA SER A 330 -28.31 -3.81 -7.38
C SER A 330 -27.53 -2.62 -7.93
N ASP A 331 -26.60 -2.07 -7.15
CA ASP A 331 -25.79 -0.91 -7.53
C ASP A 331 -24.94 -1.20 -8.77
N ILE A 332 -24.27 -2.37 -8.81
CA ILE A 332 -23.44 -2.77 -9.94
C ILE A 332 -24.29 -3.09 -11.17
N SER A 333 -25.44 -3.76 -10.99
CA SER A 333 -26.37 -4.06 -12.08
C SER A 333 -26.87 -2.77 -12.74
N LEU A 334 -27.26 -1.77 -11.93
CA LEU A 334 -27.70 -0.46 -12.41
C LEU A 334 -26.57 0.29 -13.13
N GLU A 335 -25.35 0.28 -12.59
CA GLU A 335 -24.20 0.98 -13.17
C GLU A 335 -23.71 0.36 -14.48
N THR A 336 -23.75 -0.97 -14.59
CA THR A 336 -23.20 -1.72 -15.72
C THR A 336 -24.23 -2.10 -16.79
N GLY A 337 -25.51 -2.11 -16.43
CA GLY A 337 -26.60 -2.60 -17.28
C GLY A 337 -26.67 -4.13 -17.39
N VAL A 338 -25.88 -4.87 -16.61
CA VAL A 338 -25.91 -6.34 -16.55
C VAL A 338 -27.06 -6.79 -15.63
N SER A 339 -27.74 -7.89 -15.94
CA SER A 339 -28.87 -8.37 -15.14
C SER A 339 -28.47 -8.66 -13.68
N LEU A 340 -29.39 -8.49 -12.72
CA LEU A 340 -29.14 -8.81 -11.31
C LEU A 340 -28.63 -10.24 -11.13
N LYS A 341 -29.28 -11.20 -11.81
CA LYS A 341 -28.94 -12.63 -11.77
C LYS A 341 -27.53 -12.91 -12.27
N ASP A 342 -27.11 -12.28 -13.38
CA ASP A 342 -25.76 -12.47 -13.89
C ASP A 342 -24.72 -11.75 -13.05
N THR A 343 -25.06 -10.58 -12.52
CA THR A 343 -24.21 -9.81 -11.60
C THR A 343 -23.92 -10.63 -10.35
N GLU A 344 -24.96 -11.16 -9.69
CA GLU A 344 -24.82 -12.03 -8.52
C GLU A 344 -23.96 -13.27 -8.83
N ARG A 345 -24.22 -13.95 -9.95
CA ARG A 345 -23.46 -15.12 -10.39
C ARG A 345 -21.97 -14.79 -10.58
N ILE A 346 -21.66 -13.69 -11.27
CA ILE A 346 -20.27 -13.25 -11.53
C ILE A 346 -19.57 -12.89 -10.22
N LEU A 347 -20.22 -12.10 -9.36
CA LEU A 347 -19.66 -11.67 -8.11
C LEU A 347 -19.42 -12.87 -7.17
N SER A 348 -20.41 -13.73 -6.99
CA SER A 348 -20.29 -14.90 -6.11
C SER A 348 -19.20 -15.87 -6.56
N ALA A 349 -19.02 -16.03 -7.88
CA ALA A 349 -17.96 -16.88 -8.42
C ALA A 349 -16.54 -16.30 -8.21
N LYS A 350 -16.39 -14.97 -8.30
CA LYS A 350 -15.07 -14.30 -8.16
C LYS A 350 -14.75 -13.84 -6.75
N TYR A 351 -15.76 -13.72 -5.90
CA TYR A 351 -15.68 -13.27 -4.51
C TYR A 351 -16.31 -14.28 -3.54
N PRO A 352 -15.99 -15.58 -3.61
CA PRO A 352 -16.66 -16.59 -2.79
C PRO A 352 -16.40 -16.42 -1.28
N LYS A 353 -15.41 -15.60 -0.90
CA LYS A 353 -15.05 -15.29 0.50
C LYS A 353 -14.94 -13.77 0.77
N GLY A 354 -15.57 -12.94 -0.06
CA GLY A 354 -15.46 -11.48 0.04
C GLY A 354 -14.11 -10.91 -0.42
N LEU A 355 -13.83 -9.66 -0.05
CA LEU A 355 -12.74 -8.82 -0.58
C LEU A 355 -11.75 -8.31 0.49
N VAL A 356 -11.56 -9.12 1.53
CA VAL A 356 -10.92 -8.69 2.77
C VAL A 356 -9.51 -8.12 2.55
N ASP A 357 -8.62 -8.79 1.81
CA ASP A 357 -7.22 -8.36 1.71
C ASP A 357 -7.03 -7.06 0.91
N SER A 358 -7.82 -6.85 -0.14
CA SER A 358 -7.83 -5.59 -0.90
C SER A 358 -8.33 -4.44 -0.03
N PHE A 359 -9.36 -4.70 0.78
CA PHE A 359 -9.88 -3.73 1.73
C PHE A 359 -8.87 -3.39 2.82
N LEU A 360 -8.18 -4.36 3.43
CA LEU A 360 -7.17 -4.09 4.47
C LEU A 360 -6.01 -3.25 3.94
N SER A 361 -5.62 -3.45 2.67
CA SER A 361 -4.61 -2.63 2.00
C SER A 361 -5.06 -1.17 1.83
N GLU A 362 -6.31 -0.95 1.41
CA GLU A 362 -6.88 0.39 1.29
C GLU A 362 -7.11 1.03 2.66
N TYR A 363 -7.51 0.25 3.68
CA TYR A 363 -7.72 0.72 5.06
C TYR A 363 -6.47 1.39 5.64
N VAL A 364 -5.30 0.74 5.50
CA VAL A 364 -4.02 1.34 5.92
C VAL A 364 -3.77 2.64 5.15
N GLN A 365 -4.02 2.65 3.83
CA GLN A 365 -3.83 3.86 3.02
C GLN A 365 -4.76 5.00 3.44
N MET A 366 -6.03 4.72 3.78
CA MET A 366 -6.98 5.73 4.25
C MET A 366 -6.49 6.42 5.54
N ALA A 367 -5.84 5.67 6.45
CA ALA A 367 -5.26 6.25 7.67
C ALA A 367 -4.14 7.27 7.36
N PHE A 368 -3.38 7.06 6.28
CA PHE A 368 -2.27 7.93 5.85
C PHE A 368 -2.72 9.08 4.94
N GLU A 369 -3.88 8.98 4.30
CA GLU A 369 -4.45 10.05 3.47
C GLU A 369 -5.15 11.09 4.37
N SER A 370 -4.96 12.39 4.09
CA SER A 370 -5.50 13.50 4.90
C SER A 370 -7.04 13.50 4.97
N ARG A 371 -7.60 14.45 5.75
CA ARG A 371 -9.04 14.64 6.09
C ARG A 371 -10.09 14.31 5.00
N ASP A 372 -9.74 14.38 3.72
CA ASP A 372 -10.60 14.07 2.58
C ASP A 372 -11.20 12.64 2.62
N LYS A 373 -10.58 11.70 3.35
CA LYS A 373 -11.08 10.31 3.52
C LYS A 373 -11.41 9.89 4.96
N ALA A 374 -11.56 10.84 5.88
CA ALA A 374 -11.79 10.53 7.29
C ALA A 374 -13.05 9.66 7.49
N THR A 375 -14.17 10.03 6.85
CA THR A 375 -15.42 9.30 6.96
C THR A 375 -15.34 7.88 6.41
N GLU A 376 -14.62 7.64 5.29
CA GLU A 376 -14.42 6.28 4.80
C GLU A 376 -13.55 5.45 5.74
N PHE A 377 -12.54 6.06 6.38
CA PHE A 377 -11.69 5.40 7.37
C PHE A 377 -12.47 4.98 8.63
N GLU A 378 -13.39 5.83 9.11
CA GLU A 378 -14.27 5.53 10.25
C GLU A 378 -15.22 4.36 9.93
N LYS A 379 -15.85 4.39 8.75
CA LYS A 379 -16.73 3.31 8.28
C LYS A 379 -15.97 2.00 8.10
N ALA A 380 -14.77 2.06 7.52
CA ALA A 380 -13.92 0.90 7.37
C ALA A 380 -13.51 0.31 8.73
N THR A 381 -13.15 1.16 9.71
CA THR A 381 -12.89 0.72 11.09
C THR A 381 -14.11 0.02 11.67
N THR A 382 -15.30 0.59 11.53
CA THR A 382 -16.57 -0.01 12.00
C THR A 382 -16.77 -1.41 11.42
N SER A 383 -16.62 -1.57 10.11
CA SER A 383 -16.77 -2.87 9.44
C SER A 383 -15.75 -3.91 9.91
N ILE A 384 -14.51 -3.54 10.21
CA ILE A 384 -13.51 -4.50 10.74
C ILE A 384 -14.00 -5.09 12.07
N PHE A 385 -14.43 -4.24 13.01
CA PHE A 385 -14.87 -4.72 14.32
C PHE A 385 -16.18 -5.51 14.24
N ALA A 386 -17.11 -5.12 13.37
CA ALA A 386 -18.37 -5.85 13.18
C ALA A 386 -18.15 -7.20 12.50
N ASP A 387 -17.59 -7.16 11.30
CA ASP A 387 -17.68 -8.25 10.34
C ASP A 387 -16.50 -9.23 10.45
N ILE A 388 -15.38 -8.80 11.04
CA ILE A 388 -14.20 -9.65 11.23
C ILE A 388 -14.08 -10.09 12.68
N PHE A 389 -14.19 -9.16 13.64
CA PHE A 389 -14.05 -9.49 15.06
C PHE A 389 -15.35 -9.93 15.74
N GLY A 390 -16.49 -9.87 15.06
CA GLY A 390 -17.76 -10.39 15.57
C GLY A 390 -18.43 -9.54 16.65
N LEU A 391 -18.04 -8.28 16.79
CA LEU A 391 -18.61 -7.35 17.78
C LEU A 391 -19.85 -6.66 17.23
N TYR A 392 -20.69 -6.13 18.11
CA TYR A 392 -21.57 -5.02 17.73
C TYR A 392 -20.68 -3.82 17.36
N ALA A 393 -20.92 -3.16 16.22
CA ALA A 393 -20.26 -1.90 15.90
C ALA A 393 -21.20 -0.94 15.18
N GLU A 394 -21.18 0.35 15.57
CA GLU A 394 -22.00 1.40 14.96
C GLU A 394 -21.14 2.65 14.71
N HIS A 395 -21.18 3.19 13.49
CA HIS A 395 -20.62 4.49 13.15
C HIS A 395 -21.59 5.58 13.58
N ILE A 396 -21.24 6.37 14.59
CA ILE A 396 -22.12 7.40 15.17
C ILE A 396 -21.58 8.82 15.05
N GLY A 397 -20.37 9.03 14.49
CA GLY A 397 -19.67 10.32 14.42
C GLY A 397 -20.42 11.49 13.75
N GLN A 398 -21.61 11.26 13.19
CA GLN A 398 -22.49 12.29 12.64
C GLN A 398 -23.52 12.85 13.66
N LYS A 399 -23.62 12.27 14.87
CA LYS A 399 -24.67 12.56 15.87
C LYS A 399 -24.19 13.52 16.98
N GLY A 400 -23.60 14.66 16.63
CA GLY A 400 -23.21 15.68 17.61
C GLY A 400 -21.85 15.41 18.26
N ILE A 401 -21.75 15.50 19.59
CA ILE A 401 -20.49 15.31 20.34
C ILE A 401 -20.44 13.85 20.82
N VAL A 402 -20.13 12.97 19.88
CA VAL A 402 -20.01 11.52 20.07
C VAL A 402 -18.73 11.02 19.42
N PRO A 403 -18.18 9.87 19.83
CA PRO A 403 -17.04 9.25 19.15
C PRO A 403 -17.41 8.85 17.71
N ASP A 404 -16.40 8.52 16.91
CA ASP A 404 -16.66 8.08 15.53
C ASP A 404 -17.39 6.73 15.52
N VAL A 405 -16.96 5.77 16.35
CA VAL A 405 -17.49 4.40 16.39
C VAL A 405 -17.71 3.94 17.82
N VAL A 406 -18.82 3.24 18.07
CA VAL A 406 -19.04 2.45 19.29
C VAL A 406 -18.95 0.98 18.93
N ILE A 407 -18.21 0.21 19.72
CA ILE A 407 -18.14 -1.25 19.62
C ILE A 407 -18.62 -1.90 20.92
N ALA A 408 -19.23 -3.08 20.87
CA ALA A 408 -19.66 -3.79 22.06
C ALA A 408 -19.71 -5.31 21.89
N SER A 409 -19.45 -6.03 22.97
CA SER A 409 -19.67 -7.47 23.06
C SER A 409 -21.03 -7.74 23.71
N ARG A 410 -21.94 -8.38 22.96
CA ARG A 410 -23.24 -8.81 23.52
C ARG A 410 -23.09 -9.94 24.55
N GLU A 411 -22.07 -10.79 24.36
CA GLU A 411 -21.79 -11.93 25.23
C GLU A 411 -21.15 -11.53 26.56
N GLU A 412 -20.21 -10.58 26.50
CA GLU A 412 -19.40 -10.17 27.67
C GLU A 412 -19.92 -8.89 28.34
N GLY A 413 -20.92 -8.22 27.76
CA GLY A 413 -21.56 -7.04 28.35
C GLY A 413 -20.67 -5.79 28.47
N TRP A 414 -19.64 -5.67 27.63
CA TRP A 414 -18.76 -4.50 27.59
C TRP A 414 -18.84 -3.75 26.27
N SER A 415 -18.50 -2.46 26.29
CA SER A 415 -18.35 -1.61 25.11
C SER A 415 -17.02 -0.86 25.11
N GLY A 416 -16.66 -0.37 23.93
CA GLY A 416 -15.53 0.50 23.71
C GLY A 416 -15.90 1.61 22.74
N ILE A 417 -15.29 2.77 22.90
CA ILE A 417 -15.45 3.89 21.95
C ILE A 417 -14.17 4.11 21.17
N LEU A 418 -14.30 4.29 19.85
CA LEU A 418 -13.18 4.50 18.94
C LEU A 418 -13.30 5.85 18.26
N ASP A 419 -12.18 6.58 18.24
CA ASP A 419 -12.07 7.87 17.58
C ASP A 419 -10.94 7.78 16.53
N SER A 420 -11.32 7.77 15.26
CA SER A 420 -10.43 7.58 14.12
C SER A 420 -9.82 8.91 13.71
N LYS A 421 -8.51 8.93 13.46
CA LYS A 421 -7.76 10.15 13.19
C LYS A 421 -6.75 9.92 12.08
N ALA A 422 -7.15 10.28 10.85
CA ALA A 422 -6.32 10.19 9.66
C ALA A 422 -5.30 11.36 9.58
N TYR A 423 -4.11 11.15 10.14
CA TYR A 423 -3.02 12.15 10.21
C TYR A 423 -1.69 11.62 9.65
N ALA A 424 -1.30 12.08 8.47
CA ALA A 424 -0.06 11.66 7.81
C ALA A 424 1.27 11.97 8.55
N LYS A 425 1.24 12.77 9.62
CA LYS A 425 2.45 13.25 10.34
C LYS A 425 2.53 12.80 11.80
N GLY A 426 1.91 11.65 12.08
CA GLY A 426 1.77 11.05 13.39
C GLY A 426 0.93 11.86 14.38
N TYR A 427 0.08 11.13 15.07
CA TYR A 427 -0.93 11.67 15.95
C TYR A 427 -0.36 12.03 17.32
N SER A 428 -0.78 13.17 17.85
CA SER A 428 -0.64 13.52 19.26
C SER A 428 -1.98 14.01 19.76
N ILE A 429 -2.34 13.68 20.99
CA ILE A 429 -3.62 14.06 21.58
C ILE A 429 -3.49 15.50 22.09
N GLY A 430 -3.94 16.45 21.27
CA GLY A 430 -4.03 17.86 21.66
C GLY A 430 -5.05 18.08 22.78
N HIS A 431 -5.01 19.27 23.39
CA HIS A 431 -5.91 19.66 24.48
C HIS A 431 -7.39 19.44 24.13
N ASP A 432 -7.79 19.83 22.92
CA ASP A 432 -9.19 19.73 22.46
C ASP A 432 -9.63 18.28 22.27
N HIS A 433 -8.78 17.43 21.66
CA HIS A 433 -9.10 16.03 21.45
C HIS A 433 -9.20 15.27 22.78
N ARG A 434 -8.33 15.60 23.73
CA ARG A 434 -8.37 15.06 25.08
C ARG A 434 -9.68 15.39 25.78
N ASN A 435 -10.08 16.66 25.75
CA ASN A 435 -11.31 17.11 26.38
C ASN A 435 -12.55 16.49 25.71
N ARG A 436 -12.55 16.37 24.37
CA ARG A 436 -13.62 15.68 23.65
C ARG A 436 -13.75 14.22 24.05
N MET A 437 -12.65 13.49 24.17
CA MET A 437 -12.71 12.09 24.57
C MET A 437 -13.26 11.93 26.00
N VAL A 438 -12.88 12.82 26.92
CA VAL A 438 -13.47 12.83 28.27
C VAL A 438 -14.97 13.09 28.21
N GLU A 439 -15.41 14.06 27.40
CA GLU A 439 -16.83 14.35 27.20
C GLU A 439 -17.58 13.17 26.58
N TYR A 440 -16.97 12.46 25.62
CA TYR A 440 -17.55 11.23 25.06
C TYR A 440 -17.77 10.18 26.15
N ILE A 441 -16.78 9.97 27.02
CA ILE A 441 -16.85 8.99 28.11
C ILE A 441 -17.96 9.37 29.10
N GLU A 442 -18.01 10.64 29.52
CA GLU A 442 -19.02 11.15 30.47
C GLU A 442 -20.45 11.00 29.93
N ARG A 443 -20.62 11.14 28.61
CA ARG A 443 -21.93 11.07 27.93
C ARG A 443 -22.28 9.69 27.38
N TYR A 444 -21.50 8.66 27.69
CA TYR A 444 -21.70 7.32 27.12
C TYR A 444 -23.13 6.80 27.30
N SER A 445 -23.79 7.08 28.43
CA SER A 445 -25.18 6.67 28.67
C SER A 445 -26.21 7.26 27.71
N GLU A 446 -25.87 8.31 26.95
CA GLU A 446 -26.77 8.95 25.99
C GLU A 446 -26.79 8.26 24.61
N TYR A 447 -25.73 7.53 24.27
CA TYR A 447 -25.54 6.98 22.92
C TYR A 447 -25.05 5.53 22.89
N GLY A 448 -24.54 5.01 24.02
CA GLY A 448 -24.05 3.66 24.15
C GLY A 448 -25.18 2.63 24.14
N PRO A 449 -24.92 1.39 23.70
CA PRO A 449 -25.90 0.32 23.78
C PRO A 449 -26.25 -0.03 25.24
N ASP A 450 -27.54 -0.11 25.55
CA ASP A 450 -28.07 -0.41 26.90
C ASP A 450 -27.57 -1.74 27.50
N PHE A 451 -27.14 -2.68 26.66
CA PHE A 451 -26.69 -4.01 27.09
C PHE A 451 -25.21 -4.06 27.52
N ALA A 452 -24.46 -2.96 27.42
CA ALA A 452 -23.02 -2.98 27.61
C ALA A 452 -22.47 -1.74 28.34
N ALA A 453 -21.57 -1.98 29.29
CA ALA A 453 -20.87 -0.93 30.03
C ALA A 453 -19.56 -0.53 29.35
N LEU A 454 -19.23 0.77 29.36
CA LEU A 454 -17.99 1.28 28.77
C LEU A 454 -16.76 0.74 29.51
N ALA A 455 -15.95 -0.04 28.80
CA ALA A 455 -14.73 -0.66 29.32
C ALA A 455 -13.46 0.05 28.86
N PHE A 456 -13.45 0.67 27.68
CA PHE A 456 -12.28 1.40 27.19
C PHE A 456 -12.61 2.50 26.17
N PHE A 457 -11.65 3.40 25.94
CA PHE A 457 -11.62 4.26 24.76
C PHE A 457 -10.35 4.01 23.93
N SER A 458 -10.39 4.25 22.62
CA SER A 458 -9.19 4.14 21.80
C SER A 458 -9.15 5.13 20.65
N TYR A 459 -7.95 5.62 20.33
CA TYR A 459 -7.70 6.34 19.09
C TYR A 459 -7.18 5.39 18.02
N VAL A 460 -7.75 5.46 16.83
CA VAL A 460 -7.31 4.67 15.66
C VAL A 460 -6.62 5.61 14.67
N VAL A 461 -5.33 5.40 14.42
CA VAL A 461 -4.46 6.36 13.72
C VAL A 461 -3.64 5.70 12.61
N SER A 462 -3.01 6.49 11.74
CA SER A 462 -1.94 5.95 10.87
C SER A 462 -0.65 5.68 11.63
N ASP A 463 -0.32 6.61 12.53
CA ASP A 463 0.92 6.63 13.30
C ASP A 463 0.74 7.57 14.52
N TYR A 464 1.60 7.49 15.53
CA TYR A 464 1.52 8.30 16.76
C TYR A 464 2.90 8.78 17.26
N LYS A 465 2.91 9.89 18.00
CA LYS A 465 4.12 10.43 18.62
C LYS A 465 4.38 9.78 19.99
N ASN A 466 5.64 9.81 20.44
CA ASN A 466 6.03 9.34 21.78
C ASN A 466 5.26 10.01 22.94
N SER A 467 4.65 11.17 22.71
CA SER A 467 3.84 11.88 23.71
C SER A 467 2.48 11.21 23.98
N VAL A 468 2.02 10.28 23.14
CA VAL A 468 0.64 9.76 23.21
C VAL A 468 0.39 8.89 24.44
N THR A 469 1.33 8.04 24.84
CA THR A 469 1.16 7.19 26.04
C THR A 469 0.92 8.03 27.30
N PRO A 470 1.74 9.05 27.63
CA PRO A 470 1.41 9.97 28.73
C PRO A 470 0.04 10.65 28.57
N GLN A 471 -0.35 11.03 27.35
CA GLN A 471 -1.63 11.70 27.09
C GLN A 471 -2.84 10.79 27.29
N ILE A 472 -2.74 9.51 26.94
CA ILE A 472 -3.78 8.50 27.19
C ILE A 472 -3.98 8.33 28.70
N ARG A 473 -2.89 8.19 29.46
CA ARG A 473 -2.95 8.03 30.91
C ARG A 473 -3.68 9.19 31.58
N LEU A 474 -3.42 10.42 31.13
CA LEU A 474 -4.14 11.61 31.64
C LEU A 474 -5.65 11.55 31.39
N ILE A 475 -6.12 10.98 30.27
CA ILE A 475 -7.55 10.79 30.02
C ILE A 475 -8.07 9.72 30.98
N SER A 476 -7.41 8.57 31.05
CA SER A 476 -7.83 7.44 31.89
C SER A 476 -7.87 7.76 33.37
N GLU A 477 -6.89 8.51 33.88
CA GLU A 477 -6.86 9.00 35.26
C GLU A 477 -8.01 9.96 35.54
N LYS A 478 -8.38 10.81 34.57
CA LYS A 478 -9.46 11.77 34.72
C LYS A 478 -10.85 11.13 34.60
N SER A 479 -11.03 10.19 33.68
CA SER A 479 -12.34 9.60 33.38
C SER A 479 -12.62 8.30 34.14
N GLY A 480 -11.59 7.64 34.68
CA GLY A 480 -11.69 6.31 35.27
C GLY A 480 -11.81 5.18 34.26
N VAL A 481 -11.78 5.47 32.95
CA VAL A 481 -11.92 4.48 31.88
C VAL A 481 -10.56 4.23 31.22
N PRO A 482 -10.09 2.97 31.16
CA PRO A 482 -8.87 2.65 30.44
C PRO A 482 -8.88 3.09 28.98
N GLY A 483 -7.71 3.35 28.41
CA GLY A 483 -7.68 3.58 26.97
C GLY A 483 -6.37 3.30 26.28
N SER A 484 -6.40 3.45 24.96
CA SER A 484 -5.27 3.11 24.09
C SER A 484 -5.17 4.00 22.85
N VAL A 485 -4.06 3.84 22.13
CA VAL A 485 -3.97 4.21 20.72
C VAL A 485 -3.50 2.99 19.95
N ILE A 486 -4.04 2.76 18.75
CA ILE A 486 -3.63 1.69 17.86
C ILE A 486 -3.47 2.22 16.43
N THR A 487 -2.49 1.69 15.70
CA THR A 487 -2.36 2.02 14.28
C THR A 487 -3.29 1.17 13.42
N ALA A 488 -3.74 1.71 12.28
CA ALA A 488 -4.46 0.95 11.27
C ALA A 488 -3.67 -0.28 10.80
N ARG A 489 -2.32 -0.20 10.81
CA ARG A 489 -1.44 -1.32 10.49
C ARG A 489 -1.53 -2.43 11.53
N ASP A 490 -1.54 -2.10 12.82
CA ASP A 490 -1.65 -3.09 13.90
C ASP A 490 -3.04 -3.74 13.90
N ILE A 491 -4.10 -3.00 13.55
CA ILE A 491 -5.43 -3.58 13.31
C ILE A 491 -5.39 -4.60 12.15
N VAL A 492 -4.72 -4.28 11.03
CA VAL A 492 -4.57 -5.26 9.93
C VAL A 492 -3.81 -6.51 10.39
N ARG A 493 -2.76 -6.35 11.21
CA ARG A 493 -2.03 -7.47 11.80
C ARG A 493 -2.91 -8.31 12.74
N MET A 494 -3.75 -7.66 13.55
CA MET A 494 -4.77 -8.35 14.35
C MET A 494 -5.72 -9.14 13.45
N VAL A 495 -6.21 -8.58 12.34
CA VAL A 495 -7.07 -9.31 11.39
C VAL A 495 -6.37 -10.54 10.83
N GLU A 496 -5.10 -10.43 10.42
CA GLU A 496 -4.32 -11.56 9.91
C GLU A 496 -4.11 -12.66 10.95
N ARG A 497 -3.91 -12.30 12.23
CA ARG A 497 -3.81 -13.24 13.35
C ARG A 497 -5.15 -13.87 13.69
N HIS A 498 -6.22 -13.10 13.76
CA HIS A 498 -7.58 -13.55 14.02
C HIS A 498 -8.02 -14.62 13.00
N LYS A 499 -7.67 -14.46 11.72
CA LYS A 499 -7.94 -15.47 10.67
C LYS A 499 -7.25 -16.82 10.93
N LYS A 500 -6.15 -16.86 11.67
CA LYS A 500 -5.40 -18.09 12.02
C LYS A 500 -5.83 -18.64 13.37
N LYS A 501 -5.95 -17.75 14.37
CA LYS A 501 -6.38 -18.02 15.74
C LYS A 501 -7.29 -16.86 16.16
N PRO A 502 -8.63 -17.04 16.18
CA PRO A 502 -9.56 -15.98 16.54
C PRO A 502 -9.30 -15.44 17.94
N TYR A 503 -9.25 -14.11 18.07
CA TYR A 503 -9.33 -13.44 19.36
C TYR A 503 -10.74 -13.57 19.93
N THR A 504 -10.80 -13.86 21.21
CA THR A 504 -12.02 -13.73 22.02
C THR A 504 -12.34 -12.26 22.26
N HIS A 505 -13.61 -11.95 22.55
CA HIS A 505 -14.01 -10.60 22.92
C HIS A 505 -13.30 -10.11 24.20
N ALA A 506 -12.98 -11.01 25.13
CA ALA A 506 -12.20 -10.69 26.33
C ALA A 506 -10.77 -10.25 26.00
N GLU A 507 -10.07 -10.98 25.12
CA GLU A 507 -8.71 -10.62 24.67
C GLU A 507 -8.71 -9.25 23.95
N ILE A 508 -9.72 -8.96 23.12
CA ILE A 508 -9.85 -7.65 22.48
C ILE A 508 -10.02 -6.55 23.54
N ARG A 509 -10.89 -6.75 24.54
CA ARG A 509 -11.05 -5.79 25.63
C ARG A 509 -9.73 -5.53 26.36
N GLU A 510 -8.98 -6.58 26.67
CA GLU A 510 -7.69 -6.49 27.37
C GLU A 510 -6.66 -5.69 26.58
N ILE A 511 -6.49 -6.00 25.29
CA ILE A 511 -5.58 -5.29 24.38
C ILE A 511 -5.89 -3.78 24.35
N PHE A 512 -7.18 -3.42 24.31
CA PHE A 512 -7.62 -2.03 24.22
C PHE A 512 -7.67 -1.28 25.56
N SER A 513 -7.42 -1.98 26.68
CA SER A 513 -7.46 -1.41 28.04
C SER A 513 -6.07 -1.11 28.63
N LEU A 514 -5.01 -1.07 27.82
CA LEU A 514 -3.62 -1.05 28.30
C LEU A 514 -3.13 0.29 28.90
N ASN A 515 -3.86 1.41 28.77
CA ASN A 515 -3.43 2.74 29.20
C ASN A 515 -2.12 3.22 28.56
N ARG A 516 -1.91 2.84 27.30
CA ARG A 516 -0.77 3.23 26.46
C ARG A 516 -1.05 2.93 24.99
N ALA A 517 -0.09 3.25 24.14
CA ALA A 517 -0.08 2.73 22.78
C ALA A 517 -0.01 1.20 22.77
N ILE A 518 -0.87 0.59 21.94
CA ILE A 518 -0.84 -0.83 21.61
C ILE A 518 0.32 -1.06 20.65
N THR A 519 1.11 -2.08 20.96
CA THR A 519 2.29 -2.49 20.21
C THR A 519 2.06 -3.85 19.57
N PHE A 520 3.00 -4.26 18.71
CA PHE A 520 2.98 -5.56 18.06
C PHE A 520 2.99 -6.75 19.04
N GLU A 521 3.67 -6.59 20.18
CA GLU A 521 3.79 -7.62 21.22
C GLU A 521 2.44 -7.84 21.93
N ASP A 522 1.66 -6.78 22.11
CA ASP A 522 0.37 -6.82 22.80
C ASP A 522 -0.69 -7.59 22.02
N ILE A 523 -0.61 -7.55 20.69
CA ILE A 523 -1.51 -8.29 19.82
C ILE A 523 -1.04 -9.74 19.62
N GLY A 524 0.00 -10.16 20.38
CA GLY A 524 0.72 -11.45 20.40
C GLY A 524 -0.11 -12.71 20.23
#